data_AF-A0A938BUT9-F1
#
_entry.id   AF-A0A938BUT9-F1
#
_cell.length_a   1.000
_cell.length_b   1.000
_cell.length_c   1.000
_cell.angle_alpha   90.00
_cell.angle_beta   90.00
_cell.angle_gamma   90.00
#
_symmetry.space_group_name_H-M   'P 1'
#
loop_
_entity.id
_entity.type
_entity.pdbx_description
1 polymer ?
#
loop_
_entity_poly.entity_id
_entity_poly.type
_entity_poly.pdbx_seq_one_letter_code
_entity_poly.pdbx_strand_id
1 'polypeptide(L)'
;MTVTSELRLLLEVVARACKRISYAVGKGALAGHLGDAGNTNIQGEVQKKLDVIANDVLLEANAWGGHLAAMASEEMDEPHPIPDRYPK
;
A
#
# COMPACT_ATOMS: atom_id res chain seq x y z
N MET A 1 -19.45 12.67 -18.00
CA MET A 1 -18.85 11.41 -17.49
C MET A 1 -18.94 11.45 -15.98
N THR A 2 -19.81 10.64 -15.36
CA THR A 2 -19.99 10.60 -13.90
C THR A 2 -19.14 9.47 -13.32
N VAL A 3 -18.38 9.76 -12.27
CA VAL A 3 -17.61 8.77 -11.50
C VAL A 3 -18.58 8.04 -10.57
N THR A 4 -18.52 6.70 -10.53
CA THR A 4 -19.35 5.88 -9.66
C THR A 4 -18.96 6.07 -8.19
N SER A 5 -19.89 5.82 -7.26
CA SER A 5 -19.61 5.87 -5.82
C SER A 5 -18.47 4.93 -5.43
N GLU A 6 -18.43 3.73 -6.01
CA GLU A 6 -17.39 2.73 -5.76
C GLU A 6 -16.00 3.23 -6.15
N LEU A 7 -15.87 3.82 -7.35
CA LEU A 7 -14.59 4.38 -7.79
C LEU A 7 -14.18 5.58 -6.93
N ARG A 8 -15.15 6.42 -6.53
CA ARG A 8 -14.87 7.54 -5.63
C ARG A 8 -14.34 7.05 -4.27
N LEU A 9 -14.97 6.06 -3.67
CA LEU A 9 -14.54 5.51 -2.38
C LEU A 9 -13.16 4.87 -2.47
N LEU A 10 -12.87 4.11 -3.53
CA LEU A 10 -11.54 3.57 -3.80
C LEU A 10 -10.48 4.68 -3.87
N LEU A 11 -10.75 5.75 -4.62
CA LEU A 11 -9.82 6.88 -4.71
C LEU A 11 -9.62 7.59 -3.36
N GLU A 12 -10.66 7.69 -2.54
CA GLU A 12 -10.57 8.26 -1.19
C GLU A 12 -9.69 7.40 -0.27
N VAL A 13 -9.79 6.07 -0.37
CA VAL A 13 -8.94 5.12 0.37
C VAL A 13 -7.48 5.27 -0.04
N VAL A 14 -7.19 5.24 -1.35
CA VAL A 14 -5.83 5.42 -1.88
C VAL A 14 -5.25 6.77 -1.46
N ALA A 15 -6.03 7.86 -1.54
CA ALA A 15 -5.56 9.18 -1.13
C ALA A 15 -5.21 9.25 0.36
N ARG A 16 -5.96 8.54 1.23
CA ARG A 16 -5.64 8.45 2.67
C ARG A 16 -4.38 7.63 2.92
N ALA A 17 -4.19 6.52 2.20
CA ALA A 17 -2.97 5.73 2.24
C ALA A 17 -1.74 6.57 1.85
N CYS A 18 -1.82 7.32 0.75
CA CYS A 18 -0.76 8.24 0.32
C CYS A 18 -0.42 9.30 1.37
N LYS A 19 -1.43 9.82 2.10
CA LYS A 19 -1.18 10.76 3.22
C LYS A 19 -0.43 10.09 4.38
N ARG A 20 -0.77 8.85 4.74
CA ARG A 20 -0.03 8.08 5.76
C ARG A 20 1.42 7.85 5.33
N ILE A 21 1.64 7.46 4.07
CA ILE A 21 2.99 7.28 3.51
C ILE A 21 3.78 8.59 3.55
N SER A 22 3.17 9.70 3.09
CA SER A 22 3.80 11.02 3.14
C SER A 22 4.19 11.43 4.56
N TYR A 23 3.35 11.13 5.56
CA TYR A 23 3.68 11.37 6.96
C TYR A 23 4.86 10.50 7.45
N ALA A 24 4.90 9.22 7.08
CA ALA A 24 6.03 8.34 7.41
C ALA A 24 7.34 8.83 6.77
N VAL A 25 7.29 9.22 5.49
CA VAL A 25 8.42 9.82 4.77
C VAL A 25 8.85 11.13 5.43
N GLY A 26 7.90 12.00 5.79
CA GLY A 26 8.17 13.30 6.42
C GLY A 26 8.84 13.18 7.80
N LYS A 27 8.64 12.06 8.51
CA LYS A 27 9.38 11.77 9.74
C LYS A 27 10.78 11.21 9.50
N GLY A 28 11.03 10.61 8.35
CA GLY A 28 12.35 10.15 7.91
C GLY A 28 13.15 9.43 9.00
N ALA A 29 14.34 9.96 9.30
CA ALA A 29 15.27 9.40 10.28
C ALA A 29 14.69 9.32 11.70
N LEU A 30 13.83 10.27 12.08
CA LEU A 30 13.28 10.37 13.44
C LEU A 30 12.36 9.20 13.80
N ALA A 31 11.79 8.55 12.78
CA ALA A 31 10.97 7.36 12.96
C ALA A 31 11.71 6.06 12.62
N GLY A 32 13.02 6.11 12.34
CA GLY A 32 13.82 4.95 11.96
C GLY A 32 13.44 4.34 10.60
N HIS A 33 12.71 5.10 9.77
CA HIS A 33 12.19 4.65 8.47
C HIS A 33 13.18 4.82 7.31
N LEU A 34 14.35 5.41 7.56
CA LEU A 34 15.41 5.54 6.55
C LEU A 34 16.39 4.37 6.61
N GLY A 35 16.94 4.04 5.43
CA GLY A 35 17.91 2.97 5.24
C GLY A 35 17.31 1.67 4.71
N ASP A 36 18.17 0.69 4.56
CA ASP A 36 17.84 -0.60 3.98
C ASP A 36 17.00 -1.44 4.96
N ALA A 37 16.05 -2.20 4.43
CA ALA A 37 15.25 -3.15 5.18
C ALA A 37 16.06 -4.41 5.58
N GLY A 38 17.32 -4.51 5.14
CA GLY A 38 18.19 -5.66 5.37
C GLY A 38 17.89 -6.86 4.47
N ASN A 39 16.93 -6.72 3.55
CA ASN A 39 16.55 -7.73 2.57
C ASN A 39 16.81 -7.24 1.14
N THR A 40 16.91 -8.19 0.23
CA THR A 40 16.95 -7.97 -1.21
C THR A 40 15.58 -8.32 -1.76
N ASN A 41 15.01 -7.45 -2.59
CA ASN A 41 13.74 -7.72 -3.25
C ASN A 41 13.90 -8.74 -4.38
N ILE A 42 12.78 -9.13 -4.97
CA ILE A 42 12.70 -10.18 -6.00
C ILE A 42 13.37 -9.77 -7.32
N GLN A 43 13.68 -8.48 -7.50
CA GLN A 43 14.43 -7.94 -8.63
C GLN A 43 15.94 -7.85 -8.36
N GLY A 44 16.41 -8.28 -7.18
CA GLY A 44 17.82 -8.26 -6.82
C GLY A 44 18.32 -6.90 -6.30
N GLU A 45 17.40 -5.98 -5.99
CA GLU A 45 17.72 -4.67 -5.44
C GLU A 45 17.67 -4.68 -3.90
N VAL A 46 18.44 -3.81 -3.27
CA VAL A 46 18.38 -3.62 -1.81
C VAL A 46 17.04 -2.95 -1.47
N GLN A 47 16.19 -3.67 -0.74
CA GLN A 47 14.86 -3.21 -0.41
C GLN A 47 14.94 -2.08 0.62
N LYS A 48 14.29 -0.95 0.38
CA LYS A 48 14.29 0.15 1.35
C LYS A 48 13.13 -0.05 2.31
N LYS A 49 13.33 0.37 3.57
CA LYS A 49 12.26 0.33 4.58
C LYS A 49 11.00 1.09 4.16
N LEU A 50 11.17 2.19 3.42
CA LEU A 50 10.04 2.97 2.92
C LEU A 50 9.20 2.21 1.89
N ASP A 51 9.82 1.37 1.07
CA ASP A 51 9.13 0.59 0.04
C ASP A 51 8.22 -0.46 0.70
N VAL A 52 8.75 -1.14 1.73
CA VAL A 52 7.99 -2.06 2.59
C VAL A 52 6.82 -1.34 3.29
N ILE A 53 7.08 -0.19 3.92
CA ILE A 53 6.04 0.58 4.62
C ILE A 53 4.94 1.03 3.64
N ALA A 54 5.31 1.48 2.44
CA ALA A 54 4.35 1.91 1.44
C ALA A 54 3.47 0.74 0.96
N ASN A 55 4.08 -0.42 0.70
CA ASN A 55 3.37 -1.64 0.35
C ASN A 55 2.37 -2.03 1.44
N ASP A 56 2.82 -2.12 2.70
CA ASP A 56 1.97 -2.55 3.82
C ASP A 56 0.79 -1.58 4.05
N VAL A 57 1.03 -0.26 3.97
CA VAL A 57 -0.03 0.74 4.14
C VAL A 57 -1.08 0.64 3.03
N LEU A 58 -0.67 0.40 1.78
CA LEU A 58 -1.61 0.23 0.67
C LEU A 58 -2.39 -1.08 0.78
N LEU A 59 -1.72 -2.18 1.14
CA LEU A 59 -2.36 -3.47 1.36
C LEU A 59 -3.42 -3.39 2.48
N GLU A 60 -3.03 -2.84 3.63
CA GLU A 60 -3.93 -2.64 4.78
C GLU A 60 -5.13 -1.75 4.41
N ALA A 61 -4.89 -0.61 3.76
CA ALA A 61 -5.95 0.34 3.46
C ALA A 61 -7.00 -0.25 2.50
N ASN A 62 -6.58 -1.03 1.52
CA ASN A 62 -7.47 -1.57 0.49
C ASN A 62 -8.06 -2.94 0.83
N ALA A 63 -7.55 -3.64 1.85
CA ALA A 63 -8.12 -4.90 2.32
C ALA A 63 -9.59 -4.77 2.78
N TRP A 64 -9.97 -3.62 3.34
CA TRP A 64 -11.29 -3.42 3.97
C TRP A 64 -12.31 -2.67 3.10
N GLY A 65 -11.91 -2.20 1.90
CA GLY A 65 -12.76 -1.37 1.06
C GLY A 65 -13.84 -2.14 0.29
N GLY A 66 -13.67 -3.44 0.05
CA GLY A 66 -14.61 -4.25 -0.73
C GLY A 66 -14.75 -3.84 -2.21
N HIS A 67 -13.85 -2.99 -2.71
CA HIS A 67 -13.89 -2.45 -4.08
C HIS A 67 -12.87 -3.11 -5.02
N LEU A 68 -11.96 -3.92 -4.51
CA LEU A 68 -10.90 -4.59 -5.27
C LEU A 68 -11.07 -6.11 -5.16
N ALA A 69 -10.82 -6.81 -6.27
CA ALA A 69 -10.71 -8.27 -6.27
C ALA A 69 -9.29 -8.74 -5.89
N ALA A 70 -8.27 -7.96 -6.25
CA ALA A 70 -6.86 -8.23 -5.95
C ALA A 70 -6.03 -6.95 -6.08
N MET A 71 -4.80 -7.00 -5.56
CA MET A 71 -3.75 -6.00 -5.76
C MET A 71 -2.50 -6.66 -6.34
N ALA A 72 -1.78 -5.93 -7.17
CA ALA A 72 -0.44 -6.29 -7.60
C ALA A 72 0.51 -5.18 -7.14
N SER A 73 1.68 -5.58 -6.64
CA SER A 73 2.69 -4.67 -6.10
C SER A 73 4.06 -5.12 -6.58
N GLU A 74 4.96 -4.16 -6.79
CA GLU A 74 6.36 -4.43 -7.09
C GLU A 74 7.05 -5.23 -5.97
N GLU A 75 6.59 -5.05 -4.74
CA GLU A 75 7.13 -5.69 -3.55
C GLU A 75 6.59 -7.12 -3.32
N MET A 76 5.84 -7.69 -4.28
CA MET A 76 5.18 -9.00 -4.14
C MET A 76 5.39 -9.87 -5.37
N ASP A 77 5.67 -11.16 -5.14
CA ASP A 77 5.86 -12.16 -6.22
C ASP A 77 4.56 -12.47 -6.98
N GLU A 78 3.46 -12.60 -6.25
CA GLU A 78 2.16 -13.01 -6.76
C GLU A 78 1.11 -11.94 -6.46
N PRO A 79 0.07 -11.80 -7.31
CA PRO A 79 -1.06 -10.95 -7.00
C PRO A 79 -1.65 -11.28 -5.63
N HIS A 80 -1.92 -10.26 -4.82
CA HIS A 80 -2.56 -10.38 -3.53
C HIS A 80 -4.09 -10.37 -3.70
N PRO A 81 -4.78 -11.53 -3.63
CA PRO A 81 -6.23 -11.54 -3.68
C PRO A 81 -6.80 -10.82 -2.46
N ILE A 82 -7.82 -9.99 -2.67
CA ILE A 82 -8.57 -9.39 -1.56
C ILE A 82 -9.74 -10.33 -1.26
N PRO A 83 -9.81 -10.88 -0.04
CA PRO A 83 -10.91 -11.76 0.34
C PRO A 83 -12.27 -11.12 0.02
N ASP A 84 -13.13 -11.85 -0.70
CA ASP A 84 -14.50 -11.45 -1.07
C ASP A 84 -15.42 -11.11 0.13
N ARG A 85 -14.93 -11.28 1.37
CA ARG A 85 -15.69 -11.12 2.61
C ARG A 85 -14.94 -10.29 3.64
N TYR A 86 -14.94 -8.98 3.45
CA TYR A 86 -14.93 -8.09 4.60
C TYR A 86 -16.30 -7.39 4.68
N PRO A 87 -16.95 -7.37 5.85
CA PRO A 87 -18.32 -6.87 5.98
C PRO A 87 -18.38 -5.39 5.60
N LYS A 88 -19.44 -5.02 4.86
CA LYS A 88 -19.83 -3.61 4.65
C LYS A 88 -20.32 -2.99 5.96
#